data_AF-A0A352S1B6-F1
#
_entry.id   AF-A0A352S1B6-F1
#
_cell.length_a   1.000
_cell.length_b   1.000
_cell.length_c   1.000
_cell.angle_alpha   90.00
_cell.angle_beta   90.00
_cell.angle_gamma   90.00
#
_symmetry.space_group_name_H-M   'P 1'
#
loop_
_entity.id
_entity.type
_entity.pdbx_description
1 polymer ?
#
loop_
_entity_poly.entity_id
_entity_poly.type
_entity_poly.pdbx_seq_one_letter_code
_entity_poly.pdbx_strand_id
1 'polypeptide(L)'
;FVVLRRDSQEIPESQTRMLLSRLRVLAYGNGAVNEAPKQQGEQMMARREGAKTAVLSVPLEQVGTLVMAQQAGRLMLALRNPTDEAMPSDGMFADPPGVLQARAGVPPEAQRAPVDKAVAGVSLAGLVGEPRAPQTPAPAMRPAVLPAGLPGMVATARRDPQSEGNGVEMIRAGKRAIE
;
A
#
# COMPACT_ATOMS: atom_id res chain seq x y z
N PHE A 1 6.17 -5.42 -10.86
CA PHE A 1 5.48 -6.69 -10.61
C PHE A 1 5.68 -7.10 -9.18
N VAL A 2 4.71 -7.77 -8.57
CA VAL A 2 4.89 -8.53 -7.33
C VAL A 2 4.81 -10.01 -7.66
N VAL A 3 5.66 -10.80 -7.00
CA VAL A 3 5.67 -12.26 -7.05
C VAL A 3 5.39 -12.76 -5.64
N LEU A 4 4.30 -13.50 -5.49
CA LEU A 4 3.86 -14.11 -4.25
C LEU A 4 3.94 -15.63 -4.42
N ARG A 5 4.60 -16.31 -3.49
CA ARG A 5 4.82 -17.76 -3.54
C ARG A 5 3.94 -18.44 -2.52
N ARG A 6 3.47 -19.64 -2.83
CA ARG A 6 2.61 -20.48 -1.97
C ARG A 6 3.26 -20.93 -0.64
N ASP A 7 4.44 -20.44 -0.33
CA ASP A 7 5.23 -20.95 0.79
C ASP A 7 4.70 -20.31 2.10
N SER A 8 4.02 -21.12 2.92
CA SER A 8 3.49 -20.80 4.27
C SER A 8 2.24 -19.91 4.37
N GLN A 9 1.08 -20.48 4.00
CA GLN A 9 -0.29 -20.14 4.46
C GLN A 9 -0.93 -18.79 4.07
N GLU A 10 -0.24 -17.84 3.43
CA GLU A 10 -0.84 -16.52 3.12
C GLU A 10 -1.55 -16.44 1.76
N ILE A 11 -1.20 -17.29 0.78
CA ILE A 11 -1.81 -17.30 -0.55
C ILE A 11 -2.16 -18.72 -1.02
N PRO A 12 -3.29 -18.94 -1.73
CA PRO A 12 -3.67 -20.27 -2.20
C PRO A 12 -2.73 -20.83 -3.27
N GLU A 13 -2.28 -19.98 -4.19
CA GLU A 13 -1.43 -20.36 -5.31
C GLU A 13 -0.31 -19.34 -5.55
N SER A 14 0.77 -19.80 -6.17
CA SER A 14 1.85 -18.87 -6.58
C SER A 14 1.34 -17.96 -7.69
N GLN A 15 1.56 -16.66 -7.56
CA GLN A 15 0.98 -15.66 -8.42
C GLN A 15 1.96 -14.52 -8.72
N THR A 16 1.80 -13.92 -9.89
CA THR A 16 2.56 -12.73 -10.30
C THR A 16 1.61 -11.70 -10.87
N ARG A 17 1.68 -10.46 -10.37
CA ARG A 17 0.80 -9.36 -10.80
C ARG A 17 1.58 -8.09 -11.04
N MET A 18 1.21 -7.35 -12.09
CA MET A 18 1.68 -5.97 -12.27
C MET A 18 0.90 -5.05 -11.32
N LEU A 19 1.64 -4.28 -10.51
CA LEU A 19 1.02 -3.34 -9.57
C LEU A 19 0.91 -1.95 -10.19
N LEU A 20 2.04 -1.38 -10.60
CA LEU A 20 2.12 -0.03 -11.14
C LEU A 20 2.76 -0.07 -12.53
N SER A 21 2.18 0.66 -13.47
CA SER A 21 2.76 0.90 -14.79
C SER A 21 3.61 2.18 -14.76
N ARG A 22 4.79 2.13 -15.36
CA ARG A 22 5.63 3.29 -15.71
C ARG A 22 5.88 4.30 -14.57
N LEU A 23 6.69 3.88 -13.61
CA LEU A 23 7.27 4.79 -12.62
C LEU A 23 8.48 5.51 -13.18
N ARG A 24 8.67 6.79 -12.81
CA ARG A 24 9.86 7.56 -13.19
C ARG A 24 11.00 7.26 -12.23
N VAL A 25 12.17 6.94 -12.76
CA VAL A 25 13.40 6.82 -11.98
C VAL A 25 14.00 8.22 -11.80
N LEU A 26 14.22 8.62 -10.56
CA LEU A 26 14.83 9.90 -10.18
C LEU A 26 16.35 9.75 -9.99
N ALA A 27 16.79 8.62 -9.45
CA ALA A 27 18.20 8.30 -9.27
C ALA A 27 18.44 6.80 -9.41
N TYR A 28 19.65 6.41 -9.83
CA TYR A 28 20.07 5.03 -9.95
C TYR A 28 21.53 4.89 -9.48
N GLY A 29 21.75 4.02 -8.48
CA GLY A 29 23.01 3.98 -7.75
C GLY A 29 23.29 5.31 -7.07
N ASN A 30 24.49 5.85 -7.28
CA ASN A 30 24.94 7.09 -6.65
C ASN A 30 24.67 8.35 -7.50
N GLY A 31 23.98 8.21 -8.64
CA GLY A 31 23.73 9.31 -9.58
C GLY A 31 22.25 9.63 -9.75
N ALA A 32 21.92 10.92 -9.80
CA ALA A 32 20.58 11.39 -10.19
C ALA A 32 20.44 11.39 -11.72
N VAL A 33 19.24 11.04 -12.23
CA VAL A 33 18.97 10.88 -13.67
C VAL A 33 18.95 12.23 -14.41
N ASN A 34 18.61 13.32 -13.73
CA ASN A 34 18.51 14.67 -14.31
C ASN A 34 19.68 15.59 -13.93
N GLU A 35 20.75 15.08 -13.34
CA GLU A 35 21.95 15.87 -13.09
C GLU A 35 22.75 16.08 -14.38
N ALA A 36 23.34 17.27 -14.54
CA ALA A 36 24.27 17.54 -15.63
C ALA A 36 25.39 16.48 -15.66
N PRO A 37 25.85 16.04 -16.84
CA PRO A 37 26.82 14.97 -16.93
C PRO A 37 28.11 15.34 -16.19
N LYS A 38 28.31 14.73 -15.02
CA LYS A 38 29.60 14.73 -14.31
C LYS A 38 30.59 13.90 -15.14
N GLN A 39 31.87 14.26 -15.05
CA GLN A 39 32.94 13.80 -15.94
C GLN A 39 32.86 12.29 -16.23
N GLN A 40 33.03 11.91 -17.50
CA GLN A 40 32.83 10.56 -18.04
C GLN A 40 33.52 9.43 -17.25
N GLY A 41 34.58 9.73 -16.50
CA GLY A 41 35.31 8.77 -15.67
C GLY A 41 34.51 8.22 -14.47
N GLU A 42 33.70 9.05 -13.80
CA GLU A 42 32.90 8.62 -12.63
C GLU A 42 31.67 7.80 -13.06
N GLN A 43 31.04 8.18 -14.18
CA GLN A 43 29.90 7.43 -14.74
C GLN A 43 30.30 6.02 -15.21
N MET A 44 31.54 5.87 -15.71
CA MET A 44 32.04 4.57 -16.18
C MET A 44 32.40 3.62 -15.03
N MET A 45 32.82 4.15 -13.87
CA MET A 45 33.01 3.36 -12.64
C MET A 45 31.68 2.97 -11.99
N ALA A 46 30.71 3.90 -11.90
CA ALA A 46 29.38 3.59 -11.39
C ALA A 46 28.64 2.52 -12.23
N ARG A 47 28.94 2.47 -13.54
CA ARG A 47 28.40 1.43 -14.43
C ARG A 47 29.07 0.06 -14.25
N ARG A 48 30.34 0.03 -13.81
CA ARG A 48 31.09 -1.22 -13.53
C ARG A 48 30.71 -1.83 -12.18
N GLU A 49 30.41 -1.04 -11.17
CA GLU A 49 30.04 -1.54 -9.83
C GLU A 49 28.59 -2.08 -9.77
N GLY A 50 27.78 -1.79 -10.79
CA GLY A 50 26.39 -2.21 -10.88
C GLY A 50 25.52 -1.48 -9.85
N ALA A 51 24.71 -0.54 -10.31
CA ALA A 51 23.80 0.17 -9.42
C ALA A 51 22.73 -0.78 -8.84
N LYS A 52 22.77 -0.99 -7.52
CA LYS A 52 21.85 -1.90 -6.80
C LYS A 52 20.60 -1.20 -6.27
N THR A 53 20.55 0.12 -6.35
CA THR A 53 19.50 0.96 -5.75
C THR A 53 18.90 1.90 -6.79
N ALA A 54 17.60 2.16 -6.68
CA ALA A 54 16.88 3.11 -7.52
C ALA A 54 15.94 3.96 -6.66
N VAL A 55 15.88 5.25 -6.93
CA VAL A 55 14.89 6.17 -6.34
C VAL A 55 13.79 6.39 -7.37
N LEU A 56 12.55 6.17 -6.98
CA LEU A 56 11.39 6.21 -7.85
C LEU A 56 10.44 7.34 -7.44
N SER A 57 9.85 8.01 -8.42
CA SER A 57 8.67 8.86 -8.20
C SER A 57 7.43 7.98 -8.18
N VAL A 58 6.76 7.92 -7.03
CA VAL A 58 5.56 7.10 -6.83
C VAL A 58 4.38 8.00 -6.41
N PRO A 59 3.18 7.84 -7.02
CA PRO A 59 1.97 8.50 -6.55
C PRO A 59 1.67 8.14 -5.08
N LEU A 60 1.22 9.11 -4.29
CA LEU A 60 1.05 8.95 -2.84
C LEU A 60 0.10 7.79 -2.49
N GLU A 61 -1.02 7.70 -3.19
CA GLU A 61 -2.04 6.68 -3.04
C GLU A 61 -1.54 5.27 -3.38
N GLN A 62 -0.43 5.15 -4.13
CA GLN A 62 0.17 3.89 -4.54
C GLN A 62 1.32 3.43 -3.63
N VAL A 63 1.78 4.29 -2.70
CA VAL A 63 2.87 3.96 -1.77
C VAL A 63 2.50 2.74 -0.91
N GLY A 64 1.29 2.72 -0.36
CA GLY A 64 0.80 1.60 0.46
C GLY A 64 0.81 0.27 -0.29
N THR A 65 0.45 0.30 -1.58
CA THR A 65 0.47 -0.89 -2.45
C THR A 65 1.87 -1.46 -2.61
N LEU A 66 2.88 -0.61 -2.81
CA LEU A 66 4.27 -1.06 -2.94
C LEU A 66 4.83 -1.61 -1.62
N VAL A 67 4.55 -0.94 -0.50
CA VAL A 67 4.99 -1.39 0.82
C VAL A 67 4.37 -2.74 1.17
N MET A 68 3.05 -2.89 0.99
CA MET A 68 2.35 -4.13 1.25
C MET A 68 2.87 -5.27 0.36
N ALA A 69 3.11 -4.99 -0.93
CA ALA A 69 3.66 -5.97 -1.85
C ALA A 69 5.10 -6.40 -1.52
N GLN A 70 5.92 -5.48 -1.01
CA GLN A 70 7.27 -5.78 -0.57
C GLN A 70 7.27 -6.65 0.70
N GLN A 71 6.33 -6.43 1.62
CA GLN A 71 6.21 -7.21 2.85
C GLN A 71 5.66 -8.63 2.60
N ALA A 72 4.72 -8.77 1.67
CA ALA A 72 4.06 -10.05 1.40
C ALA A 72 4.86 -11.01 0.50
N GLY A 73 5.94 -10.54 -0.15
CA GLY A 73 6.69 -11.39 -1.07
C GLY A 73 7.85 -10.66 -1.73
N ARG A 74 7.97 -10.80 -3.05
CA ARG A 74 9.05 -10.17 -3.83
C ARG A 74 8.49 -9.13 -4.78
N LEU A 75 8.95 -7.89 -4.62
CA LEU A 75 8.77 -6.85 -5.63
C LEU A 75 9.85 -6.98 -6.71
N MET A 76 9.43 -6.98 -7.98
CA MET A 76 10.31 -6.97 -9.15
C MET A 76 10.03 -5.72 -9.99
N LEU A 77 11.09 -5.00 -10.33
CA LEU A 77 11.05 -3.84 -11.22
C LEU A 77 11.65 -4.23 -12.57
N ALA A 78 10.99 -3.85 -13.65
CA ALA A 78 11.47 -4.06 -15.01
C ALA A 78 11.72 -2.69 -15.66
N LEU A 79 12.92 -2.51 -16.21
CA LEU A 79 13.24 -1.31 -16.97
C LEU A 79 12.56 -1.39 -18.34
N ARG A 80 11.64 -0.46 -18.61
CA ARG A 80 10.97 -0.35 -19.91
C ARG A 80 11.69 0.67 -20.79
N ASN A 81 11.54 0.51 -22.10
CA ASN A 81 11.99 1.51 -23.06
C ASN A 81 11.25 2.83 -22.76
N PRO A 82 11.94 3.97 -22.63
CA PRO A 82 11.29 5.26 -22.39
C PRO A 82 10.29 5.66 -23.48
N THR A 83 10.40 5.15 -24.71
CA THR A 83 9.45 5.41 -25.81
C THR A 83 8.29 4.40 -25.88
N ASP A 84 8.23 3.45 -24.95
CA ASP A 84 7.15 2.47 -24.89
C ASP A 84 5.96 3.05 -24.11
N GLU A 85 4.94 3.46 -24.87
CA GLU A 85 3.72 4.08 -24.35
C GLU A 85 2.63 3.07 -23.96
N ALA A 86 2.88 1.76 -24.01
CA ALA A 86 1.85 0.78 -23.68
C ALA A 86 1.45 0.85 -22.20
N MET A 87 0.15 1.02 -21.94
CA MET A 87 -0.46 1.08 -20.62
C MET A 87 -1.57 0.04 -20.49
N PRO A 88 -1.80 -0.50 -19.28
CA PRO A 88 -3.04 -1.21 -18.99
C PRO A 88 -4.23 -0.30 -19.28
N SER A 89 -5.30 -0.86 -19.85
CA SER A 89 -6.55 -0.12 -20.01
C SER A 89 -7.19 0.14 -18.64
N ASP A 90 -7.53 1.39 -18.36
CA ASP A 90 -8.20 1.78 -17.13
C ASP A 90 -9.59 1.14 -17.01
N GLY A 91 -9.98 0.76 -15.79
CA GLY A 91 -11.32 0.25 -15.50
C GLY A 91 -11.62 -1.17 -15.98
N MET A 92 -10.65 -1.90 -16.54
CA MET A 92 -10.85 -3.33 -16.88
C MET A 92 -11.05 -4.23 -15.66
N PHE A 93 -10.48 -3.84 -14.52
CA PHE A 93 -10.56 -4.58 -13.25
C PHE A 93 -10.97 -3.62 -12.14
N ALA A 94 -11.70 -4.12 -11.14
CA ALA A 94 -11.99 -3.35 -9.95
C ALA A 94 -10.71 -3.06 -9.16
N ASP A 95 -10.57 -1.84 -8.67
CA ASP A 95 -9.49 -1.50 -7.76
C ASP A 95 -9.65 -2.25 -6.42
N PRO A 96 -8.55 -2.67 -5.78
CA PRO A 96 -8.60 -3.23 -4.44
C PRO A 96 -9.24 -2.21 -3.48
N PRO A 97 -10.28 -2.61 -2.71
CA PRO A 97 -10.89 -1.70 -1.77
C PRO A 97 -9.91 -1.35 -0.64
N GLY A 98 -9.99 -0.12 -0.17
CA GLY A 98 -9.27 0.31 1.03
C GLY A 98 -9.61 -0.53 2.28
N VAL A 99 -8.69 -0.55 3.24
CA VAL A 99 -8.86 -1.27 4.52
C VAL A 99 -9.91 -0.56 5.38
N LEU A 100 -9.83 0.76 5.46
CA LEU A 100 -10.77 1.56 6.24
C LEU A 100 -12.05 1.83 5.44
N GLN A 101 -13.17 1.58 6.09
CA GLN A 101 -14.48 1.89 5.53
C GLN A 101 -14.78 3.37 5.66
N ALA A 102 -15.26 3.95 4.55
CA ALA A 102 -15.68 5.33 4.53
C ALA A 102 -16.93 5.53 5.40
N ARG A 103 -16.98 6.65 6.13
CA ARG A 103 -18.17 7.04 6.89
C ARG A 103 -19.31 7.39 5.93
N ALA A 104 -20.54 7.36 6.45
CA ALA A 104 -21.70 7.84 5.70
C ALA A 104 -21.49 9.30 5.25
N GLY A 105 -21.85 9.61 4.00
CA GLY A 105 -21.69 10.93 3.40
C GLY A 105 -20.32 11.21 2.77
N VAL A 106 -19.35 10.30 2.90
CA VAL A 106 -18.06 10.40 2.19
C VAL A 106 -18.25 10.00 0.72
N PRO A 107 -17.66 10.74 -0.24
CA PRO A 107 -17.80 10.43 -1.65
C PRO A 107 -17.24 9.04 -2.01
N PRO A 108 -17.69 8.45 -3.13
CA PRO A 108 -17.13 7.22 -3.67
C PRO A 108 -15.61 7.31 -3.83
N GLU A 109 -14.91 6.20 -3.70
CA GLU A 109 -13.45 6.14 -3.73
C GLU A 109 -12.85 6.77 -4.98
N ALA A 110 -13.49 6.59 -6.14
CA ALA A 110 -13.08 7.21 -7.40
C ALA A 110 -12.96 8.74 -7.34
N GLN A 111 -13.74 9.40 -6.49
CA GLN A 111 -13.78 10.86 -6.35
C GLN A 111 -12.93 11.40 -5.18
N ARG A 112 -12.29 10.52 -4.40
CA ARG A 112 -11.48 10.93 -3.24
C ARG A 112 -10.11 11.46 -3.67
N ALA A 113 -9.58 12.40 -2.91
CA ALA A 113 -8.23 12.90 -3.13
C ALA A 113 -7.18 11.79 -2.88
N PRO A 114 -6.00 11.85 -3.52
CA PRO A 114 -4.93 10.85 -3.33
C PRO A 114 -4.53 10.63 -1.86
N VAL A 115 -4.51 11.70 -1.06
CA VAL A 115 -4.18 11.63 0.37
C VAL A 115 -5.23 10.83 1.15
N ASP A 116 -6.51 10.99 0.84
CA ASP A 116 -7.60 10.26 1.49
C ASP A 116 -7.57 8.76 1.12
N LYS A 117 -7.23 8.46 -0.14
CA LYS A 117 -7.01 7.08 -0.61
C LYS A 117 -5.84 6.42 0.13
N ALA A 118 -4.74 7.15 0.32
CA ALA A 118 -3.60 6.65 1.09
C ALA A 118 -3.97 6.35 2.55
N VAL A 119 -4.80 7.18 3.18
CA VAL A 119 -5.32 6.96 4.54
C VAL A 119 -6.23 5.74 4.61
N ALA A 120 -7.02 5.46 3.58
CA ALA A 120 -7.87 4.27 3.54
C ALA A 120 -7.06 2.97 3.62
N GLY A 121 -5.77 3.01 3.26
CA GLY A 121 -4.85 1.88 3.36
C GLY A 121 -5.08 0.81 2.30
N VAL A 122 -4.22 -0.21 2.27
CA VAL A 122 -4.25 -1.28 1.26
C VAL A 122 -4.28 -2.64 1.94
N SER A 123 -5.19 -3.51 1.49
CA SER A 123 -5.31 -4.89 1.97
C SER A 123 -4.50 -5.84 1.10
N LEU A 124 -3.72 -6.74 1.73
CA LEU A 124 -3.02 -7.81 1.01
C LEU A 124 -4.00 -8.71 0.24
N ALA A 125 -5.12 -9.10 0.86
CA ALA A 125 -6.14 -9.93 0.21
C ALA A 125 -6.71 -9.25 -1.05
N GLY A 126 -6.89 -7.92 -1.01
CA GLY A 126 -7.33 -7.14 -2.17
C GLY A 126 -6.27 -7.06 -3.27
N LEU A 127 -4.99 -6.98 -2.91
CA LEU A 127 -3.88 -7.00 -3.87
C LEU A 127 -3.72 -8.37 -4.56
N VAL A 128 -3.89 -9.45 -3.79
CA VAL A 128 -3.90 -10.84 -4.28
C VAL A 128 -5.11 -11.11 -5.17
N GLY A 129 -6.23 -10.42 -4.95
CA GLY A 129 -7.47 -10.71 -5.65
C GLY A 129 -8.20 -11.92 -5.07
N GLU A 130 -7.97 -12.23 -3.78
CA GLU A 130 -8.78 -13.20 -3.05
C GLU A 130 -10.26 -12.79 -3.17
N PRO A 131 -11.16 -13.72 -3.55
CA PRO A 131 -12.58 -13.43 -3.63
C PRO A 131 -13.10 -13.11 -2.22
N ARG A 132 -13.12 -11.83 -1.86
CA ARG A 132 -13.84 -11.39 -0.68
C ARG A 132 -15.33 -11.46 -1.01
N ALA A 133 -16.09 -12.23 -0.23
CA ALA A 133 -17.54 -12.21 -0.32
C ALA A 133 -18.02 -10.75 -0.26
N PRO A 134 -18.94 -10.33 -1.15
CA PRO A 134 -19.42 -8.95 -1.19
C PRO A 134 -19.94 -8.59 0.20
N GLN A 135 -19.27 -7.64 0.86
CA GLN A 135 -19.81 -7.02 2.05
C GLN A 135 -20.89 -6.05 1.57
N THR A 136 -22.09 -6.58 1.35
CA THR A 136 -23.27 -5.76 1.14
C THR A 136 -23.33 -4.79 2.32
N PRO A 137 -23.37 -3.46 2.08
CA PRO A 137 -23.61 -2.52 3.17
C PRO A 137 -24.91 -2.97 3.84
N ALA A 138 -24.84 -3.32 5.13
CA ALA A 138 -26.03 -3.65 5.88
C ALA A 138 -27.00 -2.46 5.72
N PRO A 139 -28.25 -2.68 5.28
CA PRO A 139 -29.20 -1.59 5.18
C PRO A 139 -29.30 -0.96 6.56
N ALA A 140 -29.15 0.36 6.63
CA ALA A 140 -29.33 1.11 7.87
C ALA A 140 -30.73 0.80 8.41
N MET A 141 -30.81 -0.09 9.40
CA MET A 141 -32.03 -0.30 10.15
C MET A 141 -32.37 1.03 10.80
N ARG A 142 -33.42 1.67 10.29
CA ARG A 142 -34.08 2.78 10.97
C ARG A 142 -34.41 2.29 12.38
N PRO A 143 -34.08 3.03 13.45
CA PRO A 143 -34.45 2.61 14.80
C PRO A 143 -35.98 2.58 14.88
N ALA A 144 -36.53 1.37 14.98
CA ALA A 144 -37.90 1.17 15.39
C ALA A 144 -37.99 1.56 16.86
N VAL A 145 -38.83 2.55 17.16
CA VAL A 145 -39.13 2.98 18.52
C VAL A 145 -39.81 1.81 19.23
N LEU A 146 -39.10 1.17 20.16
CA LEU A 146 -39.64 0.11 21.02
C LEU A 146 -40.23 0.77 22.28
N PRO A 147 -41.47 0.42 22.70
CA PRO A 147 -42.02 0.91 23.96
C PRO A 147 -41.31 0.25 25.15
N ALA A 148 -41.15 1.03 26.22
CA ALA A 148 -40.46 0.66 27.45
C ALA A 148 -41.22 -0.42 28.23
N GLY A 149 -40.51 -1.46 28.70
CA GLY A 149 -41.07 -2.42 29.65
C GLY A 149 -40.10 -3.51 30.10
N LEU A 150 -39.73 -3.41 31.38
CA LEU A 150 -39.27 -4.44 32.34
C LEU A 150 -37.75 -4.74 32.49
N PRO A 151 -37.24 -4.78 33.74
CA PRO A 151 -35.82 -5.00 34.04
C PRO A 151 -35.53 -6.46 34.37
N GLY A 152 -34.33 -6.92 33.98
CA GLY A 152 -33.77 -8.15 34.51
C GLY A 152 -32.72 -8.76 33.60
N MET A 153 -31.45 -8.58 33.97
CA MET A 153 -30.58 -9.67 34.45
C MET A 153 -29.12 -9.30 34.24
N VAL A 154 -28.38 -9.26 35.35
CA VAL A 154 -26.93 -9.12 35.43
C VAL A 154 -26.24 -10.31 34.77
N ALA A 155 -25.30 -10.05 33.86
CA ALA A 155 -24.36 -11.03 33.36
C ALA A 155 -22.93 -10.50 33.51
N THR A 156 -22.08 -11.40 34.01
CA THR A 156 -20.80 -11.16 34.65
C THR A 156 -19.67 -10.87 33.66
N ALA A 157 -18.84 -9.90 34.03
CA ALA A 157 -17.60 -9.56 33.34
C ALA A 157 -16.62 -10.75 33.32
N ARG A 158 -16.15 -11.12 32.12
CA ARG A 158 -14.96 -11.97 31.93
C ARG A 158 -13.90 -11.22 31.13
N ARG A 159 -12.96 -10.71 31.92
CA ARG A 159 -11.53 -10.37 31.73
C ARG A 159 -10.89 -10.61 30.33
N ASP A 160 -10.29 -9.54 29.81
CA ASP A 160 -9.28 -9.47 28.75
C ASP A 160 -7.99 -10.25 29.06
N PRO A 161 -7.28 -10.72 28.02
CA PRO A 161 -5.84 -10.74 28.01
C PRO A 161 -5.25 -9.83 26.90
N GLN A 162 -4.53 -8.81 27.37
CA GLN A 162 -3.22 -8.33 26.89
C GLN A 162 -3.07 -7.99 25.39
N SER A 163 -3.27 -6.70 25.08
CA SER A 163 -2.65 -6.06 23.93
C SER A 163 -1.19 -5.75 24.26
N GLU A 164 -0.28 -6.64 23.87
CA GLU A 164 1.16 -6.36 23.88
C GLU A 164 1.53 -5.52 22.66
N GLY A 165 1.92 -4.26 22.92
CA GLY A 165 3.15 -3.70 22.36
C GLY A 165 3.20 -3.33 20.88
N ASN A 166 2.30 -2.48 20.38
CA ASN A 166 2.62 -1.68 19.19
C ASN A 166 3.31 -0.37 19.61
N GLY A 167 4.61 -0.48 19.87
CA GLY A 167 5.49 0.67 20.08
C GLY A 167 5.69 1.45 18.78
N VAL A 168 5.34 2.73 18.80
CA VAL A 168 5.63 3.67 17.71
C VAL A 168 7.02 4.26 17.96
N GLU A 169 8.01 3.86 17.15
CA GLU A 169 9.33 4.47 17.17
C GLU A 169 9.30 5.80 16.40
N MET A 170 9.45 6.90 17.13
CA MET A 170 9.53 8.24 16.58
C MET A 170 10.98 8.70 16.59
N ILE A 171 11.66 8.61 15.45
CA ILE A 171 13.01 9.17 15.29
C ILE A 171 12.89 10.70 15.25
N ARG A 172 13.10 11.36 16.38
CA ARG A 172 13.36 12.81 16.42
C ARG A 172 14.85 13.03 16.19
N ALA A 173 15.22 13.50 15.00
CA ALA A 173 16.56 14.01 14.72
C ALA A 173 16.81 15.30 15.53
N GLY A 174 17.22 15.14 16.78
CA GLY A 174 17.75 16.21 17.60
C GLY A 174 19.19 16.51 17.23
N LYS A 175 19.40 17.62 16.51
CA LYS A 175 20.70 18.23 16.22
C LYS A 175 21.47 18.44 17.54
N ARG A 176 22.52 17.64 17.80
CA ARG A 176 23.53 18.02 18.80
C ARG A 176 24.59 18.85 18.11
N ALA A 177 24.62 20.14 18.42
CA ALA A 177 25.84 20.92 18.30
C ALA A 177 26.82 20.36 19.33
N ILE A 178 27.97 19.91 18.86
CA ILE A 178 29.15 19.66 19.70
C ILE A 178 29.96 20.95 19.63
N GLU A 179 30.08 21.57 20.80
CA GLU A 179 31.01 22.65 21.13
C GLU A 179 32.45 22.11 21.15
#